data_AF-A0A6G3DLI3-F1
#
_entry.id   AF-A0A6G3DLI3-F1
#
_cell.length_a   1.000
_cell.length_b   1.000
_cell.length_c   1.000
_cell.angle_alpha   90.00
_cell.angle_beta   90.00
_cell.angle_gamma   90.00
#
_symmetry.space_group_name_H-M   'P 1'
#
loop_
_entity.id
_entity.type
_entity.pdbx_description
1 polymer ?
#
loop_
_entity_poly.entity_id
_entity_poly.type
_entity_poly.pdbx_seq_one_letter_code
_entity_poly.pdbx_strand_id
1 'polypeptide(L)'
;MTNLPPPAEELRILDAELRQLDLRRAVLLRRRAWLVHTLRAAAAPQPAQGTGAAPGGPPPGPATGAAARRPETTAPGVQNVLLVLGGVLLTIAAIAFTLVSWGHLGIAGRSLVLGALTVGVLGAPVTLLRRGLRATAEAVAGLGTALTVLDAYALHEVAFTGADGVGYTAVASAVLAALWAAYGARLGLFHPLPLAVATAHLPLLLWAVALDAGPLTLTAVLLATAAGGTAVALRAASAPVRVVAVVGALGTGTVGVLSAGWLCWSASDPGSAARAAALLVVAAAVAVVTGRFVPNRAVAAAAATAAGLCLVAGSAGVLRVSVPGEWTVPGCQLCAILLLTAERTSLPLPLRQGLVRAAVAVQGFAVLWAVPLVAGSVLGPAVQAVTPWSGAPRTVRDAVFADVTGPAYASTVPLVLAVVAAALVVAGHRTPRRPAVMVVALVLGWAAVHVLPVALPLPYTAGLVAQAAVVVAALVLAVRSDRADGGPTPLALTALLLALLTSVDLALLSLASESATIGVLVTLTVLFGAAGRRPRHAPFTVPAALAHATALACALGASAGLRPPHTALLVLVVPAAAALIASRSSASRASVPVEVAGAAAMLLALALAVPDPPML
;
A
#
# COMPACT_ATOMS: atom_id res chain seq x y z
N MET A 1 -3.22 6.30 -34.71
CA MET A 1 -2.32 5.18 -35.04
C MET A 1 -1.88 4.58 -33.71
N THR A 2 -2.51 3.48 -33.30
CA THR A 2 -2.17 2.77 -32.06
C THR A 2 -0.84 2.06 -32.26
N ASN A 3 0.16 2.41 -31.46
CA ASN A 3 1.47 1.75 -31.48
C ASN A 3 1.27 0.25 -31.19
N LEU A 4 1.48 -0.57 -32.22
CA LEU A 4 1.55 -2.01 -32.06
C LEU A 4 2.81 -2.35 -31.24
N PRO A 5 2.69 -3.15 -30.18
CA PRO A 5 3.85 -3.60 -29.41
C PRO A 5 4.79 -4.42 -30.30
N PRO A 6 6.08 -4.54 -29.94
CA PRO A 6 7.02 -5.38 -30.68
C PRO A 6 6.51 -6.83 -30.74
N PRO A 7 6.73 -7.56 -31.85
CA PRO A 7 6.06 -8.84 -32.14
C PRO A 7 6.35 -9.94 -31.10
N ALA A 8 7.48 -9.86 -30.40
CA ALA A 8 7.82 -10.77 -29.31
C ALA A 8 6.93 -10.57 -28.06
N GLU A 9 6.47 -9.35 -27.81
CA GLU A 9 5.59 -9.02 -26.68
C GLU A 9 4.13 -9.35 -27.01
N GLU A 10 3.71 -9.12 -28.25
CA GLU A 10 2.41 -9.57 -28.76
C GLU A 10 2.27 -11.09 -28.71
N LEU A 11 3.30 -11.84 -29.12
CA LEU A 11 3.30 -13.31 -29.05
C LEU A 11 3.24 -13.81 -27.60
N ARG A 12 3.92 -13.14 -26.66
CA ARG A 12 3.82 -13.46 -25.22
C ARG A 12 2.43 -13.23 -24.65
N ILE A 13 1.74 -12.17 -25.08
CA ILE A 13 0.37 -11.88 -24.67
C ILE A 13 -0.57 -12.95 -25.22
N LEU A 14 -0.45 -13.28 -26.51
CA LEU A 14 -1.25 -14.35 -27.13
C LEU A 14 -1.02 -15.71 -26.46
N ASP A 15 0.23 -16.07 -26.13
CA ASP A 15 0.54 -17.31 -25.40
C ASP A 15 -0.04 -17.32 -23.98
N ALA A 16 -0.16 -16.16 -23.32
CA ALA A 16 -0.79 -16.05 -22.02
C ALA A 16 -2.32 -16.22 -22.14
N GLU A 17 -2.95 -15.60 -23.13
CA GLU A 17 -4.38 -15.72 -23.39
C GLU A 17 -4.77 -17.14 -23.80
N LEU A 18 -3.98 -17.78 -24.68
CA LEU A 18 -4.19 -19.18 -25.09
C LEU A 18 -4.12 -20.12 -23.87
N ARG A 19 -3.12 -19.95 -23.00
CA ARG A 19 -3.03 -20.72 -21.74
C ARG A 19 -4.24 -20.50 -20.82
N GLN A 20 -4.75 -19.27 -20.73
CA GLN A 20 -5.93 -18.97 -19.94
C GLN A 20 -7.19 -19.63 -20.52
N LEU A 21 -7.33 -19.66 -21.84
CA LEU A 21 -8.43 -20.35 -22.52
C LEU A 21 -8.37 -21.86 -22.34
N ASP A 22 -7.17 -22.46 -22.39
CA ASP A 22 -6.99 -23.89 -22.16
C ASP A 22 -7.32 -24.30 -20.72
N LEU A 23 -6.92 -23.48 -19.74
CA LEU A 23 -7.32 -23.69 -18.35
C LEU A 23 -8.84 -23.62 -18.18
N ARG A 24 -9.50 -22.65 -18.84
CA ARG A 24 -10.96 -22.53 -18.78
C ARG A 24 -11.65 -23.71 -19.45
N ARG A 25 -11.14 -24.17 -20.59
CA ARG A 25 -11.62 -25.36 -21.30
C ARG A 25 -11.51 -26.61 -20.43
N ALA A 26 -10.38 -26.81 -19.74
CA ALA A 26 -10.18 -27.94 -18.84
C ALA A 26 -11.19 -27.95 -17.69
N VAL A 27 -11.46 -26.78 -17.08
CA VAL A 27 -12.49 -26.65 -16.02
C VAL A 27 -13.88 -27.00 -16.55
N LEU A 28 -14.25 -26.52 -17.74
CA LEU A 28 -15.54 -26.82 -18.35
C LEU A 28 -15.69 -28.30 -18.69
N LEU A 29 -14.64 -28.94 -19.24
CA LEU A 29 -14.63 -30.38 -19.53
C LEU A 29 -14.75 -31.22 -18.26
N ARG A 30 -14.08 -30.83 -17.17
CA ARG A 30 -14.18 -31.53 -15.88
C ARG A 30 -15.58 -31.43 -15.30
N ARG A 31 -16.22 -30.26 -15.41
CA ARG A 31 -17.60 -30.06 -14.98
C ARG A 31 -18.59 -30.83 -15.85
N ARG A 32 -18.38 -30.89 -17.17
CA ARG A 32 -19.16 -31.73 -18.09
C ARG A 32 -19.04 -33.21 -17.72
N ALA A 33 -17.83 -33.72 -17.50
CA ALA A 33 -17.61 -35.12 -17.12
C ALA A 33 -18.32 -35.46 -15.80
N TRP A 34 -18.23 -34.57 -14.81
CA TRP A 34 -18.95 -34.71 -13.55
C TRP A 34 -20.47 -34.74 -13.77
N LEU A 35 -21.02 -33.81 -14.55
CA LEU A 35 -22.46 -33.79 -14.85
C LEU A 35 -22.92 -35.07 -15.54
N VAL A 36 -22.17 -35.56 -16.53
CA VAL A 36 -22.47 -36.83 -17.21
C VAL A 36 -22.44 -38.01 -16.22
N HIS A 37 -21.46 -38.04 -15.32
CA HIS A 37 -21.39 -39.08 -14.30
C HIS A 37 -22.58 -39.02 -13.34
N THR A 38 -22.96 -37.83 -12.86
CA THR A 38 -24.11 -37.68 -11.96
C THR A 38 -25.43 -38.05 -12.64
N LEU A 39 -25.62 -37.71 -13.91
CA LEU A 39 -26.81 -38.09 -14.67
C LEU A 39 -26.86 -39.60 -14.93
N ARG A 40 -25.72 -40.24 -15.21
CA ARG A 40 -25.63 -41.70 -15.33
C ARG A 40 -25.88 -42.41 -14.00
N ALA A 41 -25.37 -41.87 -12.89
CA ALA A 41 -25.60 -42.40 -11.56
C ALA A 41 -27.07 -42.27 -11.13
N ALA A 42 -27.73 -41.17 -11.50
CA ALA A 42 -29.16 -40.98 -11.27
C ALA A 42 -30.06 -41.85 -12.19
N ALA A 43 -29.55 -42.23 -13.38
CA ALA A 43 -30.25 -43.10 -14.33
C ALA A 43 -29.99 -44.60 -14.10
N ALA A 44 -29.03 -44.97 -13.25
CA ALA A 44 -28.76 -46.36 -12.92
C ALA A 44 -29.85 -46.90 -11.97
N PRO A 45 -30.55 -48.01 -12.32
CA PRO A 45 -31.49 -48.65 -11.41
C PRO A 45 -30.77 -49.12 -10.13
N GLN A 46 -31.29 -48.75 -8.96
CA GLN A 46 -30.78 -49.23 -7.68
C GLN A 46 -30.91 -50.77 -7.59
N PRO A 47 -29.85 -51.51 -7.24
CA PRO A 47 -29.97 -52.93 -6.96
C PRO A 47 -30.78 -53.12 -5.68
N ALA A 48 -31.93 -53.78 -5.81
CA ALA A 48 -32.81 -54.12 -4.71
C ALA A 48 -32.10 -55.08 -3.74
N GLN A 49 -31.84 -54.62 -2.52
CA GLN A 49 -31.64 -55.50 -1.37
C GLN A 49 -32.99 -56.17 -1.07
N GLY A 50 -33.00 -57.50 -1.13
CA GLY A 50 -34.22 -58.29 -1.14
C GLY A 50 -34.87 -58.56 0.22
N THR A 51 -36.11 -59.03 0.08
CA THR A 51 -36.85 -60.06 0.83
C THR A 51 -38.04 -59.57 1.65
N GLY A 52 -39.23 -60.00 1.23
CA GLY A 52 -40.51 -59.77 1.91
C GLY A 52 -41.72 -59.94 0.98
N ALA A 53 -42.16 -61.18 0.81
CA ALA A 53 -43.25 -61.74 0.01
C ALA A 53 -44.59 -60.95 -0.14
N ALA A 54 -45.02 -60.78 -1.41
CA ALA A 54 -46.31 -61.14 -2.07
C ALA A 54 -47.69 -60.75 -1.45
N PRO A 55 -48.83 -60.81 -2.22
CA PRO A 55 -49.07 -60.62 -3.66
C PRO A 55 -50.33 -59.77 -4.00
N GLY A 56 -50.47 -59.28 -5.24
CA GLY A 56 -51.80 -58.94 -5.79
C GLY A 56 -51.86 -58.01 -7.01
N GLY A 57 -51.97 -58.56 -8.22
CA GLY A 57 -52.66 -57.93 -9.36
C GLY A 57 -51.81 -57.47 -10.57
N PRO A 58 -52.36 -57.46 -11.81
CA PRO A 58 -51.70 -57.89 -13.07
C PRO A 58 -51.19 -56.74 -14.00
N PRO A 59 -50.58 -57.06 -15.18
CA PRO A 59 -49.60 -56.19 -15.86
C PRO A 59 -50.20 -55.45 -17.11
N PRO A 60 -49.43 -54.91 -18.09
CA PRO A 60 -49.44 -53.49 -18.43
C PRO A 60 -50.07 -53.17 -19.80
N GLY A 61 -50.65 -51.97 -19.93
CA GLY A 61 -51.04 -51.37 -21.22
C GLY A 61 -50.02 -50.31 -21.68
N PRO A 62 -49.78 -50.14 -23.00
CA PRO A 62 -48.69 -49.31 -23.51
C PRO A 62 -49.08 -47.84 -23.56
N ALA A 63 -48.33 -46.98 -22.88
CA ALA A 63 -48.44 -45.53 -23.03
C ALA A 63 -47.12 -44.95 -23.53
N THR A 64 -47.13 -44.68 -24.82
CA THR A 64 -46.24 -43.80 -25.55
C THR A 64 -45.98 -42.48 -24.82
N GLY A 65 -44.70 -42.13 -24.72
CA GLY A 65 -44.19 -40.77 -24.92
C GLY A 65 -44.85 -39.62 -24.16
N ALA A 66 -44.39 -39.37 -22.94
CA ALA A 66 -44.30 -38.00 -22.42
C ALA A 66 -43.14 -37.93 -21.41
N ALA A 67 -41.92 -38.14 -21.91
CA ALA A 67 -40.76 -37.54 -21.26
C ALA A 67 -41.03 -36.05 -21.17
N ALA A 68 -41.30 -35.57 -19.96
CA ALA A 68 -41.48 -34.15 -19.68
C ALA A 68 -40.25 -33.42 -20.23
N ARG A 69 -40.46 -32.74 -21.37
CA ARG A 69 -39.45 -31.88 -22.00
C ARG A 69 -39.02 -30.87 -20.95
N ARG A 70 -37.83 -31.09 -20.40
CA ARG A 70 -37.06 -30.05 -19.73
C ARG A 70 -36.57 -29.11 -20.85
N PRO A 71 -36.92 -27.81 -20.84
CA PRO A 71 -36.47 -26.91 -21.89
C PRO A 71 -34.96 -26.64 -21.74
N GLU A 72 -34.19 -27.10 -22.71
CA GLU A 72 -32.78 -26.75 -22.91
C GLU A 72 -32.72 -25.59 -23.91
N THR A 73 -32.92 -24.36 -23.44
CA THR A 73 -32.56 -23.09 -24.10
C THR A 73 -32.86 -21.95 -23.13
N THR A 74 -32.12 -20.85 -23.23
CA THR A 74 -32.08 -19.64 -22.39
C THR A 74 -33.40 -18.83 -22.34
N ALA A 75 -34.53 -19.47 -22.02
CA ALA A 75 -35.84 -18.83 -21.90
C ALA A 75 -36.00 -17.81 -20.73
N PRO A 76 -35.38 -17.97 -19.54
CA PRO A 76 -35.57 -16.99 -18.46
C PRO A 76 -34.84 -15.66 -18.70
N GLY A 77 -33.85 -15.63 -19.60
CA GLY A 77 -33.09 -14.42 -19.93
C GLY A 77 -33.89 -13.43 -20.76
N VAL A 78 -34.50 -13.87 -21.86
CA VAL A 78 -35.32 -13.00 -22.74
C VAL A 78 -36.59 -12.56 -22.02
N GLN A 79 -37.24 -13.45 -21.26
CA GLN A 79 -38.42 -13.08 -20.48
C GLN A 79 -38.08 -12.07 -19.38
N ASN A 80 -36.97 -12.24 -18.65
CA ASN A 80 -36.53 -11.23 -17.69
C ASN A 80 -36.09 -9.93 -18.36
N VAL A 81 -35.43 -9.98 -19.53
CA VAL A 81 -35.05 -8.79 -20.30
C VAL A 81 -36.29 -8.04 -20.79
N LEU A 82 -37.30 -8.74 -21.34
CA LEU A 82 -38.57 -8.14 -21.77
C LEU A 82 -39.38 -7.59 -20.58
N LEU A 83 -39.32 -8.25 -19.42
CA LEU A 83 -40.02 -7.82 -18.22
C LEU A 83 -39.33 -6.63 -17.54
N VAL A 84 -37.99 -6.58 -17.55
CA VAL A 84 -37.20 -5.42 -17.15
C VAL A 84 -37.39 -4.27 -18.13
N LEU A 85 -37.36 -4.52 -19.44
CA LEU A 85 -37.60 -3.52 -20.48
C LEU A 85 -39.02 -2.95 -20.38
N GLY A 86 -40.02 -3.80 -20.14
CA GLY A 86 -41.41 -3.39 -19.90
C GLY A 86 -41.55 -2.57 -18.62
N GLY A 87 -40.86 -2.96 -17.53
CA GLY A 87 -40.81 -2.17 -16.30
C GLY A 87 -40.12 -0.81 -16.48
N VAL A 88 -39.02 -0.76 -17.24
CA VAL A 88 -38.29 0.47 -17.58
C VAL A 88 -39.16 1.38 -18.45
N LEU A 89 -39.79 0.86 -19.50
CA LEU A 89 -40.70 1.62 -20.37
C LEU A 89 -41.90 2.16 -19.58
N LEU A 90 -42.47 1.37 -18.67
CA LEU A 90 -43.57 1.83 -17.82
C LEU A 90 -43.12 2.91 -16.82
N THR A 91 -41.91 2.81 -16.30
CA THR A 91 -41.32 3.84 -15.43
C THR A 91 -41.06 5.13 -16.21
N ILE A 92 -40.52 5.04 -17.43
CA ILE A 92 -40.35 6.19 -18.33
C ILE A 92 -41.69 6.81 -18.69
N ALA A 93 -42.72 6.00 -18.95
CA ALA A 93 -44.08 6.47 -19.22
C ALA A 93 -44.68 7.19 -18.01
N ALA A 94 -44.47 6.68 -16.80
CA ALA A 94 -44.86 7.36 -15.56
C ALA A 94 -44.15 8.70 -15.40
N ILE A 95 -42.83 8.75 -15.63
CA ILE A 95 -42.03 9.99 -15.59
C ILE A 95 -42.54 11.02 -16.62
N ALA A 96 -42.76 10.59 -17.86
CA ALA A 96 -43.29 11.45 -18.92
C ALA A 96 -44.70 11.97 -18.58
N PHE A 97 -45.56 11.12 -18.01
CA PHE A 97 -46.87 11.52 -17.53
C PHE A 97 -46.78 12.56 -16.40
N THR A 98 -45.82 12.42 -15.49
CA THR A 98 -45.57 13.41 -14.42
C THR A 98 -45.03 14.75 -14.94
N LEU A 99 -44.23 14.76 -16.01
CA LEU A 99 -43.56 15.97 -16.53
C LEU A 99 -44.36 16.71 -17.62
N VAL A 100 -45.14 16.02 -18.44
CA VAL A 100 -45.65 16.55 -19.73
C VAL A 100 -47.17 16.77 -19.76
N SER A 101 -47.94 16.18 -18.84
CA SER A 101 -49.41 16.34 -18.86
C SER A 101 -49.85 17.65 -18.21
N TRP A 102 -49.87 18.76 -18.96
CA TRP A 102 -50.20 20.11 -18.43
C TRP A 102 -51.61 20.64 -18.76
N GLY A 103 -52.41 19.93 -19.57
CA GLY A 103 -53.63 20.51 -20.15
C GLY A 103 -54.87 20.64 -19.23
N HIS A 104 -55.35 19.54 -18.62
CA HIS A 104 -56.74 19.52 -18.07
C HIS A 104 -56.93 18.86 -16.70
N LEU A 105 -55.94 18.14 -16.17
CA LEU A 105 -55.99 17.57 -14.82
C LEU A 105 -55.31 18.53 -13.85
N GLY A 106 -56.06 19.09 -12.90
CA GLY A 106 -55.48 19.88 -11.81
C GLY A 106 -54.48 19.07 -10.99
N ILE A 107 -53.62 19.76 -10.25
CA ILE A 107 -52.51 19.18 -9.46
C ILE A 107 -53.00 18.05 -8.51
N ALA A 108 -54.16 18.23 -7.89
CA ALA A 108 -54.81 17.24 -7.03
C ALA A 108 -55.29 15.98 -7.78
N GLY A 109 -55.70 16.10 -9.05
CA GLY A 109 -56.10 14.97 -9.88
C GLY A 109 -54.90 14.09 -10.26
N ARG A 110 -53.73 14.71 -10.50
CA ARG A 110 -52.49 13.99 -10.82
C ARG A 110 -51.95 13.21 -9.61
N SER A 111 -51.98 13.81 -8.41
CA SER A 111 -51.55 13.14 -7.19
C SER A 111 -52.46 11.98 -6.78
N LEU A 112 -53.77 12.08 -7.04
CA LEU A 112 -54.73 11.01 -6.73
C LEU A 112 -54.57 9.81 -7.68
N VAL A 113 -54.36 10.07 -8.98
CA VAL A 113 -54.09 9.02 -9.98
C VAL A 113 -52.78 8.30 -9.70
N LEU A 114 -51.70 9.03 -9.38
CA LEU A 114 -50.41 8.43 -9.01
C LEU A 114 -50.53 7.63 -7.71
N GLY A 115 -51.18 8.17 -6.67
CA GLY A 115 -51.40 7.46 -5.40
C GLY A 115 -52.21 6.17 -5.57
N ALA A 116 -53.26 6.18 -6.39
CA ALA A 116 -54.04 4.98 -6.70
C ALA A 116 -53.21 3.93 -7.46
N LEU A 117 -52.37 4.37 -8.41
CA LEU A 117 -51.45 3.50 -9.14
C LEU A 117 -50.43 2.85 -8.19
N THR A 118 -49.83 3.61 -7.29
CA THR A 118 -48.83 3.12 -6.34
C THR A 118 -49.43 2.10 -5.36
N VAL A 119 -50.64 2.35 -4.85
CA VAL A 119 -51.36 1.39 -3.99
C VAL A 119 -51.67 0.10 -4.74
N GLY A 120 -52.12 0.18 -6.00
CA GLY A 120 -52.38 -0.98 -6.84
C GLY A 120 -51.13 -1.83 -7.10
N VAL A 121 -50.01 -1.18 -7.45
CA VAL A 121 -48.73 -1.84 -7.71
C VAL A 121 -48.13 -2.45 -6.45
N LEU A 122 -48.23 -1.81 -5.28
CA LEU A 122 -47.75 -2.36 -4.00
C LEU A 122 -48.64 -3.50 -3.47
N GLY A 123 -49.92 -3.54 -3.83
CA GLY A 123 -50.86 -4.60 -3.43
C GLY A 123 -50.75 -5.87 -4.28
N ALA A 124 -50.40 -5.75 -5.57
CA ALA A 124 -50.32 -6.88 -6.50
C ALA A 124 -49.34 -8.01 -6.08
N PRO A 125 -48.17 -7.73 -5.47
CA PRO A 125 -47.27 -8.79 -4.98
C PRO A 125 -47.90 -9.69 -3.92
N VAL A 126 -48.84 -9.19 -3.11
CA VAL A 126 -49.51 -9.99 -2.07
C VAL A 126 -50.39 -11.09 -2.67
N THR A 127 -51.12 -10.77 -3.75
CA THR A 127 -51.98 -11.73 -4.44
C THR A 127 -51.18 -12.67 -5.34
N LEU A 128 -50.09 -12.20 -5.94
CA LEU A 128 -49.16 -13.00 -6.74
C LEU A 128 -48.37 -14.02 -5.90
N LEU A 129 -47.97 -13.66 -4.68
CA LEU A 129 -47.33 -14.58 -3.73
C LEU A 129 -48.28 -15.69 -3.27
N ARG A 130 -49.58 -15.38 -3.06
CA ARG A 130 -50.61 -16.39 -2.79
C ARG A 130 -50.82 -17.38 -3.93
N ARG A 131 -50.45 -17.00 -5.16
CA ARG A 131 -50.52 -17.83 -6.38
C ARG A 131 -49.20 -18.50 -6.76
N GLY A 132 -48.15 -18.36 -5.95
CA GLY A 132 -46.84 -19.00 -6.15
C GLY A 132 -45.93 -18.31 -7.20
N LEU A 133 -46.29 -17.14 -7.71
CA LEU A 133 -45.57 -16.44 -8.78
C LEU A 133 -44.53 -15.44 -8.23
N ARG A 134 -43.43 -15.98 -7.67
CA ARG A 134 -42.44 -15.18 -6.93
C ARG A 134 -41.62 -14.21 -7.79
N ALA A 135 -41.22 -14.61 -9.00
CA ALA A 135 -40.39 -13.78 -9.88
C ALA A 135 -41.12 -12.52 -10.38
N THR A 136 -42.39 -12.65 -10.73
CA THR A 136 -43.25 -11.53 -11.13
C THR A 136 -43.60 -10.64 -9.94
N ALA A 137 -43.85 -11.22 -8.75
CA ALA A 137 -44.04 -10.44 -7.53
C ALA A 137 -42.81 -9.57 -7.20
N GLU A 138 -41.60 -10.08 -7.41
CA GLU A 138 -40.35 -9.30 -7.21
C GLU A 138 -40.19 -8.17 -8.22
N ALA A 139 -40.49 -8.39 -9.51
CA ALA A 139 -40.41 -7.34 -10.52
C ALA A 139 -41.44 -6.22 -10.29
N VAL A 140 -42.67 -6.60 -9.93
CA VAL A 140 -43.74 -5.64 -9.59
C VAL A 140 -43.41 -4.89 -8.31
N ALA A 141 -42.82 -5.54 -7.31
CA ALA A 141 -42.32 -4.87 -6.10
C ALA A 141 -41.20 -3.86 -6.44
N GLY A 142 -40.29 -4.21 -7.36
CA GLY A 142 -39.26 -3.29 -7.87
C GLY A 142 -39.86 -2.05 -8.52
N LEU A 143 -40.88 -2.22 -9.37
CA LEU A 143 -41.63 -1.11 -9.96
C LEU A 143 -42.34 -0.26 -8.89
N GLY A 144 -42.95 -0.90 -7.89
CA GLY A 144 -43.57 -0.22 -6.76
C GLY A 144 -42.58 0.66 -5.98
N THR A 145 -41.35 0.19 -5.76
CA THR A 145 -40.32 1.01 -5.10
C THR A 145 -39.92 2.24 -5.93
N ALA A 146 -39.84 2.13 -7.25
CA ALA A 146 -39.56 3.27 -8.13
C ALA A 146 -40.68 4.31 -8.10
N LEU A 147 -41.94 3.87 -8.12
CA LEU A 147 -43.10 4.76 -8.00
C LEU A 147 -43.11 5.50 -6.65
N THR A 148 -42.74 4.84 -5.55
CA THR A 148 -42.68 5.53 -4.25
C THR A 148 -41.62 6.64 -4.18
N VAL A 149 -40.54 6.56 -4.96
CA VAL A 149 -39.57 7.67 -5.09
C VAL A 149 -40.17 8.82 -5.89
N LEU A 150 -40.89 8.51 -6.97
CA LEU A 150 -41.56 9.50 -7.81
C LEU A 150 -42.67 10.24 -7.03
N ASP A 151 -43.42 9.51 -6.19
CA ASP A 151 -44.44 10.08 -5.30
C ASP A 151 -43.82 11.05 -4.28
N ALA A 152 -42.66 10.71 -3.72
CA ALA A 152 -41.95 11.58 -2.79
C ALA A 152 -41.48 12.89 -3.45
N TYR A 153 -41.01 12.82 -4.71
CA TYR A 153 -40.65 14.02 -5.49
C TYR A 153 -41.87 14.87 -5.82
N ALA A 154 -42.96 14.25 -6.29
CA ALA A 154 -44.20 14.95 -6.60
C ALA A 154 -44.78 15.67 -5.36
N LEU A 155 -44.70 15.05 -4.19
CA LEU A 155 -45.10 15.67 -2.92
C LEU A 155 -44.25 16.89 -2.55
N HIS A 156 -42.95 16.90 -2.86
CA HIS A 156 -42.08 18.06 -2.63
C HIS A 156 -42.50 19.26 -3.47
N GLU A 157 -42.62 19.04 -4.79
CA GLU A 157 -42.94 20.08 -5.78
C GLU A 157 -44.35 20.67 -5.61
N VAL A 158 -45.27 19.90 -5.05
CA VAL A 158 -46.69 20.27 -4.99
C VAL A 158 -47.14 20.72 -3.60
N ALA A 159 -46.79 19.98 -2.56
CA ALA A 159 -47.35 20.15 -1.22
C ALA A 159 -46.38 20.80 -0.24
N PHE A 160 -45.07 20.68 -0.48
CA PHE A 160 -44.01 21.15 0.41
C PHE A 160 -43.05 22.12 -0.28
N THR A 161 -43.59 23.07 -1.05
CA THR A 161 -42.82 24.06 -1.85
C THR A 161 -41.96 25.02 -1.01
N GLY A 162 -42.30 25.20 0.28
CA GLY A 162 -41.54 26.02 1.22
C GLY A 162 -40.54 25.26 2.10
N ALA A 163 -40.40 23.94 1.94
CA ALA A 163 -39.47 23.14 2.72
C ALA A 163 -38.07 23.13 2.09
N ASP A 164 -37.01 23.21 2.91
CA ASP A 164 -35.65 23.02 2.43
C ASP A 164 -35.50 21.67 1.73
N GLY A 165 -35.09 21.68 0.46
CA GLY A 165 -35.02 20.47 -0.37
C GLY A 165 -34.11 19.38 0.22
N VAL A 166 -33.05 19.76 0.93
CA VAL A 166 -32.14 18.82 1.60
C VAL A 166 -32.79 18.19 2.84
N GLY A 167 -33.54 18.97 3.63
CA GLY A 167 -34.26 18.47 4.80
C GLY A 167 -35.40 17.54 4.41
N TYR A 168 -36.15 17.91 3.37
CA TYR A 168 -37.23 17.07 2.83
C TYR A 168 -36.71 15.73 2.28
N THR A 169 -35.60 15.75 1.53
CA THR A 169 -34.99 14.51 0.99
C THR A 169 -34.41 13.61 2.09
N ALA A 170 -33.91 14.17 3.19
CA ALA A 170 -33.50 13.40 4.36
C ALA A 170 -34.67 12.62 5.00
N VAL A 171 -35.80 13.29 5.21
CA VAL A 171 -37.01 12.67 5.79
C VAL A 171 -37.62 11.66 4.81
N ALA A 172 -37.75 12.02 3.53
CA ALA A 172 -38.30 11.15 2.50
C ALA A 172 -37.46 9.87 2.34
N SER A 173 -36.13 9.97 2.33
CA SER A 173 -35.25 8.80 2.24
C SER A 173 -35.34 7.90 3.48
N ALA A 174 -35.52 8.46 4.68
CA ALA A 174 -35.73 7.68 5.92
C ALA A 174 -37.05 6.90 5.88
N VAL A 175 -38.13 7.57 5.48
CA VAL A 175 -39.47 6.99 5.37
C VAL A 175 -39.48 5.88 4.32
N LEU A 176 -38.90 6.11 3.15
CA LEU A 176 -38.80 5.11 2.08
C LEU A 176 -37.95 3.91 2.51
N ALA A 177 -36.80 4.13 3.17
CA ALA A 177 -35.98 3.04 3.69
C ALA A 177 -36.75 2.16 4.70
N ALA A 178 -37.50 2.77 5.62
CA ALA A 178 -38.31 2.04 6.59
C ALA A 178 -39.46 1.25 5.93
N LEU A 179 -40.17 1.88 4.97
CA LEU A 179 -41.24 1.24 4.21
C LEU A 179 -40.73 0.05 3.41
N TRP A 180 -39.62 0.18 2.69
CA TRP A 180 -39.06 -0.91 1.89
C TRP A 180 -38.50 -2.04 2.77
N ALA A 181 -37.90 -1.73 3.92
CA ALA A 181 -37.45 -2.73 4.88
C ALA A 181 -38.63 -3.52 5.47
N ALA A 182 -39.69 -2.84 5.89
CA ALA A 182 -40.90 -3.47 6.44
C ALA A 182 -41.63 -4.29 5.38
N TYR A 183 -41.75 -3.77 4.15
CA TYR A 183 -42.38 -4.44 3.02
C TYR A 183 -41.62 -5.71 2.61
N GLY A 184 -40.29 -5.63 2.48
CA GLY A 184 -39.43 -6.77 2.16
C GLY A 184 -39.43 -7.85 3.24
N ALA A 185 -39.38 -7.45 4.51
CA ALA A 185 -39.39 -8.39 5.64
C ALA A 185 -40.73 -9.10 5.80
N ARG A 186 -41.87 -8.39 5.66
CA ARG A 186 -43.21 -8.98 5.82
C ARG A 186 -43.61 -9.91 4.67
N LEU A 187 -43.14 -9.64 3.46
CA LEU A 187 -43.50 -10.42 2.26
C LEU A 187 -42.43 -11.45 1.86
N GLY A 188 -41.26 -11.45 2.51
CA GLY A 188 -40.17 -12.37 2.19
C GLY A 188 -39.57 -12.15 0.79
N LEU A 189 -39.61 -10.91 0.29
CA LEU A 189 -39.13 -10.52 -1.04
C LEU A 189 -37.64 -10.17 -0.99
N PHE A 190 -36.88 -10.63 -1.99
CA PHE A 190 -35.42 -10.44 -2.01
C PHE A 190 -34.96 -9.04 -2.45
N HIS A 191 -35.66 -8.42 -3.41
CA HIS A 191 -35.28 -7.13 -4.01
C HIS A 191 -35.45 -5.86 -3.14
N PRO A 192 -36.51 -5.70 -2.32
CA PRO A 192 -36.71 -4.45 -1.57
C PRO A 192 -35.76 -4.29 -0.38
N LEU A 193 -35.24 -5.39 0.18
CA LEU A 193 -34.32 -5.35 1.33
C LEU A 193 -32.95 -4.71 1.03
N PRO A 194 -32.22 -5.06 -0.05
CA PRO A 194 -30.97 -4.39 -0.40
C PRO A 194 -31.18 -2.93 -0.79
N LEU A 195 -32.32 -2.58 -1.42
CA LEU A 195 -32.66 -1.21 -1.76
C LEU A 195 -32.87 -0.36 -0.49
N ALA A 196 -33.57 -0.92 0.51
CA ALA A 196 -33.77 -0.29 1.82
C ALA A 196 -32.45 -0.05 2.56
N VAL A 197 -31.50 -0.99 2.48
CA VAL A 197 -30.17 -0.82 3.08
C VAL A 197 -29.37 0.24 2.33
N ALA A 198 -29.44 0.29 1.00
CA ALA A 198 -28.78 1.36 0.23
C ALA A 198 -29.33 2.74 0.61
N THR A 199 -30.64 2.90 0.71
CA THR A 199 -31.25 4.19 1.10
C THR A 199 -31.07 4.53 2.57
N ALA A 200 -30.91 3.55 3.47
CA ALA A 200 -30.63 3.82 4.88
C ALA A 200 -29.29 4.55 5.15
N HIS A 201 -28.37 4.62 4.17
CA HIS A 201 -27.10 5.35 4.32
C HIS A 201 -27.22 6.87 4.07
N LEU A 202 -28.31 7.33 3.45
CA LEU A 202 -28.50 8.73 3.05
C LEU A 202 -29.12 9.65 4.13
N PRO A 203 -30.10 9.22 4.96
CA PRO A 203 -30.87 10.11 5.81
C PRO A 203 -30.04 10.92 6.78
N LEU A 204 -29.12 10.27 7.50
CA LEU A 204 -28.31 10.94 8.52
C LEU A 204 -27.38 11.99 7.89
N LEU A 205 -26.83 11.70 6.70
CA LEU A 205 -25.95 12.61 5.99
C LEU A 205 -26.72 13.81 5.44
N LEU A 206 -27.86 13.58 4.77
CA LEU A 206 -28.71 14.65 4.25
C LEU A 206 -29.26 15.52 5.38
N TRP A 207 -29.62 14.93 6.52
CA TRP A 207 -30.10 15.67 7.68
C TRP A 207 -29.01 16.57 8.28
N ALA A 208 -27.77 16.09 8.36
CA ALA A 208 -26.65 16.89 8.83
C ALA A 208 -26.31 18.05 7.87
N VAL A 209 -26.42 17.83 6.55
CA VAL A 209 -26.25 18.91 5.56
C VAL A 209 -27.39 19.93 5.65
N ALA A 210 -28.63 19.49 5.89
CA ALA A 210 -29.77 20.38 6.04
C ALA A 210 -29.66 21.31 7.27
N LEU A 211 -28.96 20.89 8.32
CA LEU A 211 -28.69 21.70 9.52
C LEU A 211 -27.44 22.58 9.40
N ASP A 212 -26.84 22.68 8.21
CA ASP A 212 -25.55 23.32 7.95
C ASP A 212 -24.46 22.89 8.95
N ALA A 213 -24.44 21.58 9.25
CA ALA A 213 -23.59 21.04 10.28
C ALA A 213 -22.12 21.15 9.86
N GLY A 214 -21.27 21.60 10.79
CA GLY A 214 -19.84 21.75 10.55
C GLY A 214 -19.14 20.45 10.10
N PRO A 215 -17.89 20.55 9.59
CA PRO A 215 -17.17 19.41 9.02
C PRO A 215 -16.91 18.29 10.04
N LEU A 216 -16.80 18.62 11.32
CA LEU A 216 -16.60 17.65 12.40
C LEU A 216 -17.85 16.81 12.69
N THR A 217 -19.04 17.41 12.58
CA THR A 217 -20.32 16.71 12.70
C THR A 217 -20.63 15.86 11.47
N LEU A 218 -20.32 16.34 10.26
CA LEU A 218 -20.47 15.55 9.03
C LEU A 218 -19.60 14.30 9.04
N THR A 219 -18.36 14.41 9.51
CA THR A 219 -17.45 13.26 9.65
C THR A 219 -17.91 12.26 10.71
N ALA A 220 -18.42 12.74 11.85
CA ALA A 220 -19.03 11.88 12.86
C ALA A 220 -20.24 11.11 12.32
N VAL A 221 -21.09 11.79 11.54
CA VAL A 221 -22.26 11.19 10.88
C VAL A 221 -21.85 10.13 9.85
N LEU A 222 -20.83 10.38 9.03
CA LEU A 222 -20.29 9.40 8.10
C LEU A 222 -19.79 8.13 8.80
N LEU A 223 -19.05 8.29 9.91
CA LEU A 223 -18.56 7.17 10.71
C LEU A 223 -19.69 6.42 11.43
N ALA A 224 -20.71 7.12 11.90
CA ALA A 224 -21.90 6.50 12.50
C ALA A 224 -22.69 5.68 11.46
N THR A 225 -22.87 6.23 10.25
CA THR A 225 -23.51 5.52 9.13
C THR A 225 -22.70 4.29 8.73
N ALA A 226 -21.37 4.41 8.66
CA ALA A 226 -20.49 3.28 8.40
C ALA A 226 -20.62 2.20 9.49
N ALA A 227 -20.63 2.58 10.77
CA ALA A 227 -20.83 1.67 11.88
C ALA A 227 -22.18 0.93 11.79
N GLY A 228 -23.27 1.65 11.46
CA GLY A 228 -24.58 1.07 11.20
C GLY A 228 -24.56 0.05 10.06
N GLY A 229 -23.95 0.42 8.92
CA GLY A 229 -23.76 -0.47 7.78
C GLY A 229 -22.96 -1.73 8.13
N THR A 230 -21.89 -1.60 8.93
CA THR A 230 -21.12 -2.76 9.40
C THR A 230 -21.93 -3.68 10.32
N ALA A 231 -22.75 -3.12 11.22
CA ALA A 231 -23.61 -3.91 12.10
C ALA A 231 -24.66 -4.69 11.30
N VAL A 232 -25.25 -4.08 10.27
CA VAL A 232 -26.17 -4.75 9.34
C VAL A 232 -25.44 -5.84 8.56
N ALA A 233 -24.24 -5.58 8.04
CA ALA A 233 -23.44 -6.55 7.31
C ALA A 233 -23.07 -7.78 8.16
N LEU A 234 -22.78 -7.60 9.45
CA LEU A 234 -22.44 -8.70 10.37
C LEU A 234 -23.66 -9.54 10.77
N ARG A 235 -24.87 -8.95 10.77
CA ARG A 235 -26.11 -9.62 11.17
C ARG A 235 -26.91 -10.20 9.98
N ALA A 236 -26.66 -9.73 8.77
CA ALA A 236 -27.43 -10.12 7.59
C ALA A 236 -27.14 -11.57 7.16
N ALA A 237 -28.18 -12.41 7.14
CA ALA A 237 -28.11 -13.78 6.66
C ALA A 237 -28.05 -13.90 5.13
N SER A 238 -28.66 -12.94 4.40
CA SER A 238 -28.73 -12.96 2.94
C SER A 238 -27.51 -12.29 2.29
N ALA A 239 -26.90 -13.01 1.33
CA ALA A 239 -25.73 -12.53 0.59
C ALA A 239 -25.90 -11.15 -0.09
N PRO A 240 -27.00 -10.82 -0.80
CA PRO A 240 -27.12 -9.53 -1.48
C PRO A 240 -27.20 -8.34 -0.51
N VAL A 241 -27.93 -8.49 0.61
CA VAL A 241 -28.05 -7.45 1.64
C VAL A 241 -26.70 -7.21 2.31
N ARG A 242 -25.95 -8.29 2.57
CA ARG A 242 -24.60 -8.20 3.11
C ARG A 242 -23.64 -7.49 2.16
N VAL A 243 -23.71 -7.74 0.86
CA VAL A 243 -22.85 -7.06 -0.14
C VAL A 243 -23.13 -5.56 -0.17
N VAL A 244 -24.41 -5.16 -0.24
CA VAL A 244 -24.78 -3.73 -0.25
C VAL A 244 -24.38 -3.03 1.05
N ALA A 245 -24.60 -3.68 2.20
CA ALA A 245 -24.17 -3.16 3.50
C ALA A 245 -22.65 -3.01 3.61
N VAL A 246 -21.87 -3.97 3.09
CA VAL A 246 -20.40 -3.89 3.07
C VAL A 246 -19.92 -2.77 2.15
N VAL A 247 -20.47 -2.65 0.94
CA VAL A 247 -20.08 -1.59 0.00
C VAL A 247 -20.44 -0.21 0.56
N GLY A 248 -21.64 -0.04 1.13
CA GLY A 248 -22.07 1.20 1.77
C GLY A 248 -21.21 1.57 2.98
N ALA A 249 -20.92 0.60 3.85
CA ALA A 249 -20.06 0.81 5.02
C ALA A 249 -18.61 1.12 4.65
N LEU A 250 -18.06 0.46 3.63
CA LEU A 250 -16.72 0.76 3.12
C LEU A 250 -16.66 2.15 2.49
N GLY A 251 -17.65 2.52 1.66
CA GLY A 251 -17.70 3.84 1.03
C GLY A 251 -17.83 4.98 2.04
N THR A 252 -18.80 4.89 2.95
CA THR A 252 -18.99 5.92 4.00
C THR A 252 -17.85 5.93 5.02
N GLY A 253 -17.30 4.76 5.34
CA GLY A 253 -16.17 4.61 6.26
C GLY A 253 -14.87 5.17 5.70
N THR A 254 -14.54 4.94 4.43
CA THR A 254 -13.32 5.49 3.81
C THR A 254 -13.38 7.01 3.73
N VAL A 255 -14.51 7.58 3.31
CA VAL A 255 -14.69 9.03 3.28
C VAL A 255 -14.62 9.60 4.70
N GLY A 256 -15.30 8.99 5.68
CA GLY A 256 -15.26 9.41 7.08
C GLY A 256 -13.84 9.40 7.68
N VAL A 257 -13.06 8.34 7.44
CA VAL A 257 -11.67 8.24 7.91
C VAL A 257 -10.76 9.25 7.23
N LEU A 258 -10.88 9.43 5.91
CA LEU A 258 -10.08 10.41 5.17
C LEU A 258 -10.38 11.83 5.62
N SER A 259 -11.67 12.17 5.80
CA SER A 259 -12.07 13.49 6.29
C SER A 259 -11.65 13.71 7.75
N ALA A 260 -11.74 12.70 8.63
CA ALA A 260 -11.23 12.81 10.00
C ALA A 260 -9.70 12.98 10.03
N GLY A 261 -8.97 12.27 9.17
CA GLY A 261 -7.53 12.44 8.99
C GLY A 261 -7.17 13.84 8.47
N TRP A 262 -7.93 14.35 7.50
CA TRP A 262 -7.76 15.70 6.98
C TRP A 262 -8.00 16.77 8.05
N LEU A 263 -9.08 16.64 8.84
CA LEU A 263 -9.37 17.55 9.96
C LEU A 263 -8.29 17.50 11.04
N CYS A 264 -7.74 16.32 11.32
CA CYS A 264 -6.66 16.17 12.28
C CYS A 264 -5.35 16.82 11.77
N TRP A 265 -5.09 16.74 10.46
CA TRP A 265 -3.91 17.34 9.83
C TRP A 265 -4.02 18.86 9.65
N SER A 266 -5.21 19.37 9.36
CA SER A 266 -5.46 20.80 9.14
C SER A 266 -5.70 21.59 10.43
N ALA A 267 -5.88 20.91 11.56
CA ALA A 267 -6.04 21.55 12.87
C ALA A 267 -4.82 22.37 13.26
N SER A 268 -5.09 23.61 13.68
CA SER A 268 -4.09 24.55 14.23
C SER A 268 -4.02 24.51 15.75
N ASP A 269 -5.07 24.02 16.42
CA ASP A 269 -5.19 24.00 17.88
C ASP A 269 -5.22 22.56 18.43
N PRO A 270 -4.63 22.31 19.61
CA PRO A 270 -4.65 20.97 20.22
C PRO A 270 -6.08 20.45 20.45
N GLY A 271 -7.01 21.35 20.79
CA GLY A 271 -8.41 20.99 21.06
C GLY A 271 -9.18 20.54 19.82
N SER A 272 -8.96 21.17 18.65
CA SER A 272 -9.59 20.75 17.40
C SER A 272 -8.95 19.46 16.87
N ALA A 273 -7.62 19.32 17.00
CA ALA A 273 -6.89 18.09 16.68
C ALA A 273 -7.37 16.90 17.53
N ALA A 274 -7.58 17.11 18.85
CA ALA A 274 -8.05 16.06 19.76
C ALA A 274 -9.47 15.59 19.43
N ARG A 275 -10.38 16.50 19.05
CA ARG A 275 -11.74 16.13 18.60
C ARG A 275 -11.72 15.33 17.30
N ALA A 276 -10.88 15.72 16.33
CA ALA A 276 -10.70 14.95 15.10
C ALA A 276 -10.03 13.58 15.36
N ALA A 277 -9.07 13.51 16.27
CA ALA A 277 -8.45 12.26 16.70
C ALA A 277 -9.44 11.33 17.39
N ALA A 278 -10.40 11.84 18.17
CA ALA A 278 -11.47 11.05 18.76
C ALA A 278 -12.32 10.34 17.68
N LEU A 279 -12.57 10.99 16.53
CA LEU A 279 -13.26 10.36 15.40
C LEU A 279 -12.44 9.20 14.80
N LEU A 280 -11.12 9.36 14.68
CA LEU A 280 -10.24 8.27 14.24
C LEU A 280 -10.17 7.11 15.23
N VAL A 281 -10.27 7.38 16.54
CA VAL A 281 -10.39 6.35 17.58
C VAL A 281 -11.72 5.58 17.44
N VAL A 282 -12.83 6.27 17.17
CA VAL A 282 -14.13 5.63 16.89
C VAL A 282 -14.02 4.74 15.64
N ALA A 283 -13.42 5.23 14.56
CA ALA A 283 -13.19 4.43 13.36
C ALA A 283 -12.33 3.18 13.63
N ALA A 284 -11.26 3.33 14.44
CA ALA A 284 -10.42 2.21 14.86
C ALA A 284 -11.19 1.19 15.70
N ALA A 285 -12.07 1.63 16.61
CA ALA A 285 -12.90 0.76 17.42
C ALA A 285 -13.86 -0.06 16.53
N VAL A 286 -14.53 0.57 15.56
CA VAL A 286 -15.39 -0.11 14.59
C VAL A 286 -14.60 -1.14 13.77
N ALA A 287 -13.39 -0.79 13.32
CA ALA A 287 -12.53 -1.71 12.58
C ALA A 287 -12.03 -2.92 13.42
N VAL A 288 -11.73 -2.72 14.71
CA VAL A 288 -11.36 -3.84 15.62
C VAL A 288 -12.57 -4.74 15.90
N VAL A 289 -13.73 -4.15 16.15
CA VAL A 289 -14.99 -4.88 16.40
C VAL A 289 -15.34 -5.74 15.18
N THR A 290 -15.35 -5.15 13.99
CA THR A 290 -15.61 -5.89 12.74
C THR A 290 -14.58 -7.02 12.52
N GLY A 291 -13.29 -6.75 12.71
CA GLY A 291 -12.25 -7.78 12.60
C GLY A 291 -12.38 -8.93 13.61
N ARG A 292 -13.01 -8.70 14.77
CA ARG A 292 -13.28 -9.73 15.78
C ARG A 292 -14.42 -10.67 15.39
N PHE A 293 -15.43 -10.16 14.67
CA PHE A 293 -16.62 -10.93 14.28
C PHE A 293 -16.53 -11.55 12.87
N VAL A 294 -15.61 -11.10 12.02
CA VAL A 294 -15.45 -11.65 10.67
C VAL A 294 -14.63 -12.95 10.70
N PRO A 295 -15.13 -14.07 10.13
CA PRO A 295 -14.43 -15.35 10.14
C PRO A 295 -13.21 -15.38 9.20
N ASN A 296 -13.17 -14.52 8.19
CA ASN A 296 -12.05 -14.46 7.25
C ASN A 296 -10.85 -13.73 7.86
N ARG A 297 -9.78 -14.48 8.12
CA ARG A 297 -8.52 -13.98 8.72
C ARG A 297 -7.88 -12.83 7.93
N ALA A 298 -7.98 -12.84 6.60
CA ALA A 298 -7.39 -11.78 5.77
C ALA A 298 -8.11 -10.44 5.97
N VAL A 299 -9.44 -10.47 6.04
CA VAL A 299 -10.29 -9.30 6.28
C VAL A 299 -10.12 -8.80 7.71
N ALA A 300 -10.04 -9.71 8.69
CA ALA A 300 -9.75 -9.36 10.08
C ALA A 300 -8.39 -8.68 10.24
N ALA A 301 -7.35 -9.19 9.56
CA ALA A 301 -6.03 -8.56 9.54
C ALA A 301 -6.05 -7.19 8.84
N ALA A 302 -6.80 -7.05 7.75
CA ALA A 302 -6.96 -5.77 7.04
C ALA A 302 -7.70 -4.71 7.89
N ALA A 303 -8.75 -5.12 8.61
CA ALA A 303 -9.47 -4.25 9.53
C ALA A 303 -8.57 -3.82 10.70
N ALA A 304 -7.77 -4.74 11.25
CA ALA A 304 -6.77 -4.39 12.27
C ALA A 304 -5.64 -3.48 11.75
N THR A 305 -5.19 -3.65 10.50
CA THR A 305 -4.24 -2.70 9.89
C THR A 305 -4.84 -1.30 9.79
N ALA A 306 -6.09 -1.19 9.33
CA ALA A 306 -6.77 0.09 9.22
C ALA A 306 -6.96 0.74 10.61
N ALA A 307 -7.31 -0.04 11.62
CA ALA A 307 -7.42 0.43 13.00
C ALA A 307 -6.09 0.99 13.53
N GLY A 308 -4.98 0.25 13.35
CA GLY A 308 -3.65 0.70 13.77
C GLY A 308 -3.23 1.99 13.07
N LEU A 309 -3.49 2.11 11.76
CA LEU A 309 -3.20 3.33 11.00
C LEU A 309 -4.06 4.52 11.47
N CYS A 310 -5.35 4.31 11.78
CA CYS A 310 -6.22 5.36 12.32
C CYS A 310 -5.74 5.86 13.68
N LEU A 311 -5.32 4.94 14.58
CA LEU A 311 -4.79 5.31 15.89
C LEU A 311 -3.50 6.12 15.75
N VAL A 312 -2.57 5.70 14.90
CA VAL A 312 -1.32 6.43 14.67
C VAL A 312 -1.60 7.79 14.03
N ALA A 313 -2.47 7.88 13.03
CA ALA A 313 -2.85 9.14 12.39
C ALA A 313 -3.49 10.12 13.38
N GLY A 314 -4.37 9.64 14.26
CA GLY A 314 -5.00 10.46 15.30
C GLY A 314 -3.99 10.96 16.33
N SER A 315 -3.11 10.10 16.84
CA SER A 315 -2.04 10.52 17.75
C SER A 315 -1.08 11.49 17.07
N ALA A 316 -0.72 11.24 15.81
CA ALA A 316 0.21 12.04 15.03
C ALA A 316 -0.32 13.47 14.83
N GLY A 317 -1.60 13.64 14.51
CA GLY A 317 -2.18 14.97 14.32
C GLY A 317 -2.23 15.79 15.62
N VAL A 318 -2.48 15.15 16.77
CA VAL A 318 -2.40 15.84 18.08
C VAL A 318 -0.97 16.21 18.45
N LEU A 319 -0.02 15.29 18.22
CA LEU A 319 1.41 15.51 18.44
C LEU A 319 1.95 16.65 17.57
N ARG A 320 1.52 16.73 16.30
CA ARG A 320 1.93 17.77 15.34
C ARG A 320 1.66 19.19 15.84
N VAL A 321 0.54 19.40 16.54
CA VAL A 321 0.16 20.73 17.06
C VAL A 321 0.80 21.03 18.41
N SER A 322 1.10 19.98 19.19
CA SER A 322 1.60 20.13 20.57
C SER A 322 3.12 20.21 20.65
N VAL A 323 3.83 19.72 19.63
CA VAL A 323 5.29 19.58 19.63
C VAL A 323 5.88 20.32 18.42
N PRO A 324 7.05 20.96 18.54
CA PRO A 324 7.76 21.53 17.38
C PRO A 324 7.86 20.52 16.22
N GLY A 325 7.65 21.01 14.99
CA GLY A 325 7.40 20.16 13.81
C GLY A 325 8.40 19.04 13.57
N GLU A 326 9.68 19.26 13.94
CA GLU A 326 10.78 18.28 13.85
C GLU A 326 10.52 16.98 14.62
N TRP A 327 9.74 17.03 15.70
CA TRP A 327 9.45 15.91 16.60
C TRP A 327 8.19 15.12 16.25
N THR A 328 7.43 15.56 15.24
CA THR A 328 6.19 14.89 14.82
C THR A 328 6.49 13.45 14.37
N VAL A 329 7.54 13.23 13.56
CA VAL A 329 7.90 11.92 13.03
C VAL A 329 8.40 10.96 14.13
N PRO A 330 9.32 11.36 15.03
CA PRO A 330 9.64 10.58 16.23
C PRO A 330 8.42 10.23 17.09
N GLY A 331 7.47 11.16 17.26
CA GLY A 331 6.21 10.92 17.97
C GLY A 331 5.37 9.82 17.30
N CYS A 332 5.23 9.86 15.97
CA CYS A 332 4.57 8.81 15.19
C CYS A 332 5.24 7.44 15.35
N GLN A 333 6.57 7.40 15.38
CA GLN A 333 7.32 6.15 15.61
C GLN A 333 7.09 5.60 17.01
N LEU A 334 7.06 6.44 18.04
CA LEU A 334 6.75 6.00 19.39
C LEU A 334 5.35 5.37 19.45
N CYS A 335 4.36 5.98 18.78
CA CYS A 335 3.02 5.41 18.66
C CYS A 335 3.03 4.05 17.94
N ALA A 336 3.83 3.89 16.87
CA ALA A 336 3.99 2.62 16.20
C ALA A 336 4.68 1.55 17.08
N ILE A 337 5.64 1.94 17.93
CA ILE A 337 6.27 1.02 18.89
C ILE A 337 5.29 0.62 19.98
N LEU A 338 4.46 1.55 20.46
CA LEU A 338 3.38 1.24 21.40
C LEU A 338 2.38 0.24 20.80
N LEU A 339 2.05 0.35 19.50
CA LEU A 339 1.24 -0.68 18.83
C LEU A 339 1.89 -2.07 18.85
N LEU A 340 3.21 -2.18 18.80
CA LEU A 340 3.91 -3.47 18.92
C LEU A 340 3.75 -4.08 20.33
N THR A 341 3.54 -3.26 21.37
CA THR A 341 3.25 -3.79 22.71
C THR A 341 1.89 -4.48 22.78
N ALA A 342 0.97 -4.19 21.85
CA ALA A 342 -0.31 -4.89 21.74
C ALA A 342 -0.15 -6.38 21.45
N GLU A 343 1.02 -6.86 21.01
CA GLU A 343 1.32 -8.29 20.93
C GLU A 343 1.22 -9.00 22.29
N ARG A 344 1.35 -8.28 23.41
CA ARG A 344 1.21 -8.81 24.76
C ARG A 344 -0.24 -8.97 25.21
N THR A 345 -1.21 -8.49 24.41
CA THR A 345 -2.64 -8.58 24.74
C THR A 345 -3.24 -9.91 24.32
N SER A 346 -4.38 -10.27 24.91
CA SER A 346 -5.16 -11.48 24.62
C SER A 346 -5.93 -11.43 23.29
N LEU A 347 -5.55 -10.54 22.36
CA LEU A 347 -6.21 -10.42 21.06
C LEU A 347 -5.96 -11.66 20.17
N PRO A 348 -6.94 -12.04 19.34
CA PRO A 348 -6.76 -13.12 18.38
C PRO A 348 -5.62 -12.82 17.39
N LEU A 349 -4.89 -13.86 16.98
CA LEU A 349 -3.73 -13.80 16.10
C LEU A 349 -3.89 -12.90 14.85
N PRO A 350 -5.00 -12.95 14.07
CA PRO A 350 -5.15 -12.09 12.89
C PRO A 350 -5.14 -10.59 13.22
N LEU A 351 -5.71 -10.18 14.36
CA LEU A 351 -5.70 -8.77 14.78
C LEU A 351 -4.30 -8.33 15.17
N ARG A 352 -3.55 -9.18 15.89
CA ARG A 352 -2.15 -8.92 16.24
C ARG A 352 -1.28 -8.74 15.00
N GLN A 353 -1.42 -9.63 14.01
CA GLN A 353 -0.70 -9.52 12.73
C GLN A 353 -1.06 -8.24 11.97
N GLY A 354 -2.32 -7.81 12.03
CA GLY A 354 -2.75 -6.55 11.43
C GLY A 354 -2.11 -5.33 12.10
N LEU A 355 -2.05 -5.29 13.42
CA LEU A 355 -1.39 -4.20 14.16
C LEU A 355 0.12 -4.15 13.87
N VAL A 356 0.78 -5.30 13.79
CA VAL A 356 2.21 -5.36 13.40
C VAL A 356 2.42 -4.84 11.97
N ARG A 357 1.54 -5.18 11.02
CA ARG A 357 1.61 -4.65 9.65
C ARG A 357 1.41 -3.13 9.62
N ALA A 358 0.51 -2.58 10.43
CA ALA A 358 0.35 -1.13 10.57
C ALA A 358 1.62 -0.47 11.13
N ALA A 359 2.20 -1.04 12.19
CA ALA A 359 3.45 -0.54 12.76
C ALA A 359 4.60 -0.58 11.74
N VAL A 360 4.75 -1.67 10.99
CA VAL A 360 5.76 -1.81 9.93
C VAL A 360 5.53 -0.78 8.81
N ALA A 361 4.28 -0.54 8.41
CA ALA A 361 3.96 0.47 7.40
C ALA A 361 4.36 1.88 7.86
N VAL A 362 4.07 2.24 9.12
CA VAL A 362 4.45 3.54 9.70
C VAL A 362 5.97 3.68 9.79
N GLN A 363 6.68 2.63 10.24
CA GLN A 363 8.15 2.65 10.27
C GLN A 363 8.77 2.74 8.87
N GLY A 364 8.18 2.07 7.88
CA GLY A 364 8.61 2.19 6.48
C GLY A 364 8.42 3.60 5.91
N PHE A 365 7.30 4.26 6.24
CA PHE A 365 7.07 5.65 5.86
C PHE A 365 8.05 6.61 6.55
N ALA A 366 8.37 6.37 7.83
CA ALA A 366 9.39 7.15 8.56
C ALA A 366 10.79 7.01 7.93
N VAL A 367 11.16 5.81 7.46
CA VAL A 367 12.40 5.60 6.71
C VAL A 367 12.36 6.32 5.36
N LEU A 368 11.24 6.23 4.62
CA LEU A 368 11.10 6.92 3.33
C LEU A 368 11.24 8.43 3.47
N TRP A 369 10.71 9.00 4.55
CA TRP A 369 10.86 10.42 4.87
C TRP A 369 12.31 10.83 5.17
N ALA A 370 13.14 9.92 5.67
CA ALA A 370 14.58 10.16 5.91
C ALA A 370 15.44 10.04 4.64
N VAL A 371 14.94 9.39 3.57
CA VAL A 371 15.71 9.11 2.33
C VAL A 371 16.31 10.37 1.69
N PRO A 372 15.58 11.50 1.52
CA PRO A 372 16.13 12.68 0.87
C PRO A 372 17.36 13.24 1.58
N LEU A 373 17.37 13.20 2.92
CA LEU A 373 18.51 13.69 3.71
C LEU A 373 19.71 12.74 3.58
N VAL A 374 19.47 11.42 3.65
CA VAL A 374 20.53 10.42 3.47
C VAL A 374 21.13 10.50 2.05
N ALA A 375 20.27 10.61 1.04
CA ALA A 375 20.70 10.76 -0.35
C ALA A 375 21.48 12.07 -0.56
N GLY A 376 21.01 13.18 0.02
CA GLY A 376 21.72 14.46 0.03
C GLY A 376 23.09 14.37 0.71
N SER A 377 23.20 13.66 1.83
CA SER A 377 24.49 13.48 2.51
C SER A 377 25.52 12.68 1.71
N VAL A 378 25.08 11.69 0.95
CA VAL A 378 25.97 10.81 0.15
C VAL A 378 26.32 11.43 -1.21
N LEU A 379 25.39 12.17 -1.82
CA LEU A 379 25.58 12.75 -3.16
C LEU A 379 26.13 14.17 -3.12
N GLY A 380 25.85 14.93 -2.06
CA GLY A 380 26.28 16.32 -1.90
C GLY A 380 27.78 16.53 -2.10
N PRO A 381 28.66 15.68 -1.52
CA PRO A 381 30.11 15.84 -1.67
C PRO A 381 30.63 15.71 -3.11
N ALA A 382 29.88 15.07 -4.01
CA ALA A 382 30.30 14.92 -5.40
C ALA A 382 30.43 16.26 -6.13
N VAL A 383 29.73 17.30 -5.69
CA VAL A 383 29.84 18.66 -6.25
C VAL A 383 31.25 19.24 -6.05
N GLN A 384 31.94 18.86 -4.97
CA GLN A 384 33.29 19.33 -4.67
C GLN A 384 34.33 18.83 -5.68
N ALA A 385 34.06 17.74 -6.39
CA ALA A 385 34.94 17.24 -7.44
C ALA A 385 35.07 18.22 -8.62
N VAL A 386 34.11 19.13 -8.81
CA VAL A 386 34.14 20.15 -9.88
C VAL A 386 35.05 21.33 -9.50
N THR A 387 35.18 21.64 -8.21
CA THR A 387 35.96 22.78 -7.70
C THR A 387 36.84 22.35 -6.52
N PRO A 388 37.85 21.49 -6.77
CA PRO A 388 38.74 21.00 -5.73
C PRO A 388 39.51 22.17 -5.10
N TRP A 389 39.72 22.09 -3.79
CA TRP A 389 40.46 23.07 -2.98
C TRP A 389 39.92 24.51 -3.06
N SER A 390 38.60 24.65 -3.18
CA SER A 390 37.89 25.94 -3.18
C SER A 390 37.83 26.63 -1.80
N GLY A 391 38.22 25.93 -0.73
CA GLY A 391 38.32 26.47 0.63
C GLY A 391 37.53 25.66 1.65
N ALA A 392 38.07 25.54 2.87
CA ALA A 392 37.46 24.72 3.91
C ALA A 392 36.14 25.34 4.43
N PRO A 393 35.00 24.63 4.32
CA PRO A 393 33.73 25.09 4.87
C PRO A 393 33.77 25.09 6.40
N ARG A 394 32.91 25.89 7.03
CA ARG A 394 32.83 26.00 8.50
C ARG A 394 32.25 24.74 9.14
N THR A 395 31.19 24.19 8.54
CA THR A 395 30.54 22.97 8.99
C THR A 395 30.47 21.93 7.88
N VAL A 396 30.33 20.65 8.25
CA VAL A 396 30.08 19.58 7.26
C VAL A 396 28.76 19.79 6.51
N ARG A 397 27.76 20.40 7.16
CA ARG A 397 26.49 20.72 6.51
C ARG A 397 26.69 21.66 5.31
N ASP A 398 27.53 22.68 5.46
CA ASP A 398 27.85 23.63 4.38
C ASP A 398 28.62 22.94 3.24
N ALA A 399 29.46 21.95 3.59
CA ALA A 399 30.19 21.14 2.62
C ALA A 399 29.27 20.25 1.75
N VAL A 400 28.17 19.78 2.33
CA VAL A 400 27.20 18.86 1.71
C VAL A 400 26.09 19.62 0.97
N PHE A 401 25.65 20.75 1.50
CA PHE A 401 24.53 21.55 0.99
C PHE A 401 24.95 23.00 0.67
N ALA A 402 26.00 23.16 -0.15
CA ALA A 402 26.62 24.45 -0.44
C ALA A 402 25.64 25.53 -0.96
N ASP A 403 24.58 25.15 -1.68
CA ASP A 403 23.62 26.07 -2.32
C ASP A 403 22.14 25.80 -1.98
N VAL A 404 21.86 24.85 -1.07
CA VAL A 404 20.48 24.43 -0.76
C VAL A 404 20.24 24.59 0.73
N THR A 405 19.14 25.26 1.09
CA THR A 405 18.71 25.32 2.51
C THR A 405 18.45 23.91 3.00
N GLY A 406 19.28 23.43 3.93
CA GLY A 406 19.16 22.09 4.49
C GLY A 406 17.76 21.83 5.06
N PRO A 407 17.25 20.59 5.02
CA PRO A 407 15.89 20.32 5.47
C PRO A 407 15.71 20.66 6.96
N ALA A 408 14.63 21.36 7.30
CA ALA A 408 14.33 21.79 8.68
C ALA A 408 14.30 20.63 9.69
N TYR A 409 14.09 19.41 9.22
CA TYR A 409 13.98 18.20 10.03
C TYR A 409 15.29 17.42 10.21
N ALA A 410 16.44 18.00 9.85
CA ALA A 410 17.73 17.30 9.86
C ALA A 410 18.15 16.77 11.24
N SER A 411 17.71 17.39 12.33
CA SER A 411 18.06 17.05 13.72
C SER A 411 17.50 15.69 14.17
N THR A 412 16.29 15.31 13.72
CA THR A 412 15.57 14.12 14.22
C THR A 412 15.73 12.89 13.33
N VAL A 413 16.20 13.04 12.10
CA VAL A 413 16.48 11.92 11.18
C VAL A 413 17.41 10.84 11.75
N PRO A 414 18.57 11.14 12.38
CA PRO A 414 19.43 10.09 12.93
C PRO A 414 18.73 9.31 14.04
N LEU A 415 17.93 9.98 14.88
CA LEU A 415 17.12 9.35 15.91
C LEU A 415 16.08 8.41 15.29
N VAL A 416 15.37 8.86 14.26
CA VAL A 416 14.34 8.09 13.55
C VAL A 416 14.92 6.79 12.99
N LEU A 417 16.05 6.88 12.27
CA LEU A 417 16.72 5.73 11.67
C LEU A 417 17.27 4.76 12.74
N ALA A 418 17.87 5.28 13.81
CA ALA A 418 18.39 4.47 14.92
C ALA A 418 17.27 3.69 15.64
N VAL A 419 16.12 4.33 15.87
CA VAL A 419 14.95 3.70 16.50
C VAL A 419 14.39 2.57 15.61
N VAL A 420 14.30 2.76 14.29
CA VAL A 420 13.87 1.69 13.37
C VAL A 420 14.88 0.54 13.37
N ALA A 421 16.17 0.84 13.31
CA ALA A 421 17.23 -0.16 13.36
C ALA A 421 17.13 -1.00 14.65
N ALA A 422 16.97 -0.35 15.80
CA ALA A 422 16.79 -1.02 17.09
C ALA A 422 15.52 -1.90 17.11
N ALA A 423 14.40 -1.41 16.60
CA ALA A 423 13.16 -2.18 16.50
C ALA A 423 13.34 -3.44 15.61
N LEU A 424 14.05 -3.32 14.49
CA LEU A 424 14.38 -4.45 13.61
C LEU A 424 15.34 -5.45 14.27
N VAL A 425 16.31 -4.98 15.08
CA VAL A 425 17.18 -5.85 15.86
C VAL A 425 16.37 -6.69 16.84
N VAL A 426 15.51 -6.05 17.64
CA VAL A 426 14.64 -6.72 18.61
C VAL A 426 13.69 -7.70 17.93
N ALA A 427 13.06 -7.30 16.82
CA ALA A 427 12.15 -8.17 16.06
C ALA A 427 12.89 -9.33 15.38
N GLY A 428 14.06 -9.07 14.81
CA GLY A 428 14.88 -10.04 14.07
C GLY A 428 15.34 -11.22 14.91
N HIS A 429 15.53 -11.03 16.22
CA HIS A 429 15.86 -12.11 17.16
C HIS A 429 14.82 -13.23 17.22
N ARG A 430 13.56 -12.95 16.87
CA ARG A 430 12.45 -13.92 16.94
C ARG A 430 12.08 -14.54 15.60
N THR A 431 12.81 -14.24 14.53
CA THR A 431 12.41 -14.63 13.16
C THR A 431 13.42 -15.55 12.48
N PRO A 432 12.96 -16.49 11.62
CA PRO A 432 13.85 -17.29 10.78
C PRO A 432 14.57 -16.46 9.71
N ARG A 433 14.08 -15.24 9.41
CA ARG A 433 14.68 -14.28 8.45
C ARG A 433 15.73 -13.36 9.09
N ARG A 434 16.26 -13.73 10.24
CA ARG A 434 17.29 -12.99 10.98
C ARG A 434 18.41 -12.39 10.10
N PRO A 435 19.06 -13.12 9.17
CA PRO A 435 20.18 -12.52 8.41
C PRO A 435 19.73 -11.33 7.54
N ALA A 436 18.58 -11.43 6.86
CA ALA A 436 18.06 -10.33 6.05
C ALA A 436 17.65 -9.12 6.90
N VAL A 437 16.99 -9.36 8.06
CA VAL A 437 16.58 -8.29 8.97
C VAL A 437 17.80 -7.57 9.57
N MET A 438 18.87 -8.31 9.90
CA MET A 438 20.10 -7.71 10.42
C MET A 438 20.83 -6.86 9.37
N VAL A 439 20.79 -7.25 8.09
CA VAL A 439 21.34 -6.43 7.00
C VAL A 439 20.58 -5.11 6.90
N VAL A 440 19.25 -5.12 6.91
CA VAL A 440 18.44 -3.90 6.85
C VAL A 440 18.70 -3.02 8.09
N ALA A 441 18.76 -3.62 9.28
CA ALA A 441 19.08 -2.89 10.51
C ALA A 441 20.48 -2.27 10.47
N LEU A 442 21.47 -2.97 9.90
CA LEU A 442 22.82 -2.45 9.72
C LEU A 442 22.86 -1.25 8.77
N VAL A 443 22.17 -1.32 7.62
CA VAL A 443 22.09 -0.22 6.66
C VAL A 443 21.42 1.01 7.29
N LEU A 444 20.34 0.82 8.04
CA LEU A 444 19.67 1.92 8.74
C LEU A 444 20.52 2.50 9.87
N GLY A 445 21.21 1.65 10.64
CA GLY A 445 22.15 2.10 11.68
C GLY A 445 23.34 2.87 11.09
N TRP A 446 23.88 2.41 9.96
CA TRP A 446 24.89 3.14 9.21
C TRP A 446 24.38 4.50 8.73
N ALA A 447 23.18 4.55 8.12
CA ALA A 447 22.59 5.80 7.65
C ALA A 447 22.37 6.80 8.80
N ALA A 448 21.96 6.32 9.98
CA ALA A 448 21.80 7.14 11.18
C ALA A 448 23.13 7.80 11.61
N VAL A 449 24.22 7.04 11.65
CA VAL A 449 25.54 7.54 12.05
C VAL A 449 26.14 8.43 10.96
N HIS A 450 25.93 8.11 9.69
CA HIS A 450 26.45 8.85 8.55
C HIS A 450 25.85 10.27 8.45
N VAL A 451 24.56 10.42 8.75
CA VAL A 451 23.86 11.72 8.75
C VAL A 451 24.17 12.55 10.01
N LEU A 452 24.72 11.94 11.07
CA LEU A 452 24.92 12.60 12.36
C LEU A 452 25.79 13.88 12.30
N PRO A 453 26.93 13.93 11.58
CA PRO A 453 27.74 15.15 11.47
C PRO A 453 26.99 16.30 10.79
N VAL A 454 26.11 15.98 9.85
CA VAL A 454 25.25 16.93 9.12
C VAL A 454 24.10 17.40 10.00
N ALA A 455 23.55 16.52 10.85
CA ALA A 455 22.46 16.82 11.77
C ALA A 455 22.89 17.74 12.93
N LEU A 456 24.08 17.52 13.50
CA LEU A 456 24.64 18.23 14.66
C LEU A 456 25.55 19.43 14.32
N PRO A 457 25.28 20.11 13.19
CA PRO A 457 26.25 20.90 12.39
C PRO A 457 27.70 20.87 12.91
N LEU A 458 28.36 19.70 12.82
CA LEU A 458 29.71 19.56 13.36
C LEU A 458 30.73 20.41 12.57
N PRO A 459 31.79 20.90 13.24
CA PRO A 459 32.93 21.51 12.56
C PRO A 459 33.48 20.55 11.48
N TYR A 460 33.93 21.12 10.36
CA TYR A 460 34.40 20.35 9.20
C TYR A 460 35.40 19.23 9.56
N THR A 461 36.41 19.55 10.35
CA THR A 461 37.43 18.57 10.79
C THR A 461 36.86 17.47 11.69
N ALA A 462 35.96 17.82 12.61
CA ALA A 462 35.29 16.85 13.48
C ALA A 462 34.42 15.88 12.69
N GLY A 463 33.76 16.36 11.63
CA GLY A 463 32.94 15.50 10.78
C GLY A 463 33.78 14.57 9.89
N LEU A 464 34.93 15.01 9.37
CA LEU A 464 35.87 14.11 8.67
C LEU A 464 36.36 12.98 9.59
N VAL A 465 36.71 13.31 10.84
CA VAL A 465 37.13 12.31 11.84
C VAL A 465 35.98 11.36 12.17
N ALA A 466 34.76 11.88 12.32
CA ALA A 466 33.58 11.05 12.57
C ALA A 466 33.32 10.06 11.43
N GLN A 467 33.39 10.51 10.17
CA GLN A 467 33.25 9.64 9.00
C GLN A 467 34.39 8.63 8.86
N ALA A 468 35.63 9.02 9.14
CA ALA A 468 36.76 8.09 9.20
C ALA A 468 36.53 7.00 10.26
N ALA A 469 35.99 7.36 11.43
CA ALA A 469 35.60 6.40 12.46
C ALA A 469 34.49 5.45 11.98
N VAL A 470 33.54 5.91 11.16
CA VAL A 470 32.52 5.04 10.54
C VAL A 470 33.15 4.02 9.59
N VAL A 471 34.10 4.42 8.74
CA VAL A 471 34.84 3.52 7.85
C VAL A 471 35.55 2.43 8.68
N VAL A 472 36.26 2.82 9.74
CA VAL A 472 36.95 1.90 10.64
C VAL A 472 35.97 0.95 11.33
N ALA A 473 34.86 1.48 11.88
CA ALA A 473 33.86 0.67 12.56
C ALA A 473 33.19 -0.35 11.61
N ALA A 474 32.89 0.06 10.37
CA ALA A 474 32.30 -0.81 9.35
C ALA A 474 33.28 -1.92 8.91
N LEU A 475 34.58 -1.61 8.75
CA LEU A 475 35.61 -2.61 8.47
C LEU A 475 35.81 -3.58 9.63
N VAL A 476 35.85 -3.09 10.86
CA VAL A 476 35.94 -3.93 12.06
C VAL A 476 34.72 -4.85 12.17
N LEU A 477 33.52 -4.33 11.88
CA LEU A 477 32.30 -5.14 11.85
C LEU A 477 32.34 -6.19 10.75
N ALA A 478 32.82 -5.86 9.55
CA ALA A 478 32.98 -6.81 8.45
C ALA A 478 33.92 -7.97 8.85
N VAL A 479 35.04 -7.66 9.50
CA VAL A 479 36.00 -8.66 9.99
C VAL A 479 35.42 -9.50 11.14
N ARG A 480 34.66 -8.91 12.07
CA ARG A 480 34.06 -9.62 13.22
C ARG A 480 32.85 -10.49 12.84
N SER A 481 32.12 -10.10 11.80
CA SER A 481 30.90 -10.81 11.36
C SER A 481 31.19 -11.97 10.40
N ASP A 482 32.43 -12.09 9.96
CA ASP A 482 32.94 -13.24 9.24
C ASP A 482 33.19 -14.39 10.25
N ARG A 483 32.41 -15.47 10.15
CA ARG A 483 32.61 -16.66 10.99
C ARG A 483 33.62 -17.61 10.34
N ALA A 484 34.37 -18.32 11.17
CA ALA A 484 35.48 -19.16 10.70
C ALA A 484 35.07 -20.23 9.67
N ASP A 485 33.84 -20.77 9.70
CA ASP A 485 33.52 -22.04 9.02
C ASP A 485 32.45 -22.00 7.91
N GLY A 486 32.02 -20.81 7.45
CA GLY A 486 31.09 -20.68 6.32
C GLY A 486 31.45 -19.48 5.46
N GLY A 487 31.11 -19.48 4.16
CA GLY A 487 31.40 -18.39 3.23
C GLY A 487 30.96 -17.00 3.70
N PRO A 488 31.30 -15.92 2.97
CA PRO A 488 31.08 -14.55 3.41
C PRO A 488 29.62 -14.34 3.81
N THR A 489 29.40 -13.96 5.07
CA THR A 489 28.04 -13.70 5.54
C THR A 489 27.49 -12.47 4.82
N PRO A 490 26.17 -12.42 4.49
CA PRO A 490 25.58 -11.26 3.82
C PRO A 490 25.80 -9.98 4.64
N LEU A 491 25.88 -10.11 5.97
CA LEU A 491 26.17 -9.01 6.89
C LEU A 491 27.60 -8.49 6.74
N ALA A 492 28.61 -9.38 6.68
CA ALA A 492 30.00 -8.99 6.47
C ALA A 492 30.19 -8.29 5.11
N LEU A 493 29.55 -8.80 4.06
CA LEU A 493 29.58 -8.18 2.73
C LEU A 493 28.94 -6.79 2.77
N THR A 494 27.78 -6.63 3.40
CA THR A 494 27.12 -5.32 3.53
C THR A 494 27.95 -4.33 4.34
N ALA A 495 28.57 -4.76 5.44
CA ALA A 495 29.46 -3.90 6.22
C ALA A 495 30.67 -3.42 5.39
N LEU A 496 31.24 -4.30 4.57
CA LEU A 496 32.34 -3.97 3.68
C LEU A 496 31.91 -2.98 2.57
N LEU A 497 30.74 -3.18 1.95
CA LEU A 497 30.21 -2.25 0.96
C LEU A 497 29.92 -0.86 1.56
N LEU A 498 29.36 -0.82 2.77
CA LEU A 498 29.12 0.43 3.50
C LEU A 498 30.43 1.14 3.83
N ALA A 499 31.48 0.41 4.21
CA ALA A 499 32.81 0.97 4.43
C ALA A 499 33.39 1.61 3.16
N LEU A 500 33.28 0.92 2.01
CA LEU A 500 33.71 1.43 0.72
C LEU A 500 32.95 2.70 0.34
N LEU A 501 31.62 2.67 0.44
CA LEU A 501 30.77 3.83 0.16
C LEU A 501 31.16 5.03 1.02
N THR A 502 31.32 4.85 2.33
CA THR A 502 31.78 5.93 3.23
C THR A 502 33.18 6.41 2.94
N SER A 503 34.06 5.55 2.42
CA SER A 503 35.42 5.97 2.10
C SER A 503 35.49 6.85 0.86
N VAL A 504 34.61 6.59 -0.12
CA VAL A 504 34.48 7.44 -1.31
C VAL A 504 33.87 8.78 -0.91
N ASP A 505 32.80 8.76 -0.12
CA ASP A 505 32.17 9.98 0.40
C ASP A 505 33.15 10.84 1.21
N LEU A 506 33.92 10.21 2.11
CA LEU A 506 34.95 10.88 2.89
C LEU A 506 36.08 11.46 2.02
N ALA A 507 36.50 10.74 0.98
CA ALA A 507 37.49 11.24 0.03
C ALA A 507 36.96 12.47 -0.73
N LEU A 508 35.69 12.44 -1.16
CA LEU A 508 35.04 13.58 -1.82
C LEU A 508 34.91 14.78 -0.88
N LEU A 509 34.49 14.58 0.38
CA LEU A 509 34.41 15.63 1.40
C LEU A 509 35.76 16.25 1.75
N SER A 510 36.84 15.48 1.62
CA SER A 510 38.18 15.97 1.90
C SER A 510 38.70 16.95 0.84
N LEU A 511 38.12 16.94 -0.38
CA LEU A 511 38.52 17.80 -1.50
C LEU A 511 38.34 19.30 -1.23
N ALA A 512 37.55 19.68 -0.23
CA ALA A 512 37.42 21.08 0.16
C ALA A 512 38.74 21.69 0.67
N SER A 513 39.67 20.89 1.20
CA SER A 513 40.99 21.38 1.64
C SER A 513 42.13 20.45 1.26
N GLU A 514 43.24 21.03 0.82
CA GLU A 514 44.43 20.31 0.37
C GLU A 514 45.01 19.39 1.47
N SER A 515 45.20 19.93 2.68
CA SER A 515 45.76 19.17 3.81
C SER A 515 44.86 18.02 4.25
N ALA A 516 43.53 18.22 4.26
CA ALA A 516 42.60 17.13 4.57
C ALA A 516 42.57 16.08 3.46
N THR A 517 42.63 16.49 2.19
CA THR A 517 42.66 15.56 1.04
C THR A 517 43.82 14.59 1.18
N ILE A 518 45.04 15.11 1.38
CA ILE A 518 46.24 14.28 1.51
C ILE A 518 46.15 13.38 2.75
N GLY A 519 45.79 13.93 3.91
CA GLY A 519 45.70 13.17 5.16
C GLY A 519 44.66 12.05 5.12
N VAL A 520 43.49 12.31 4.54
CA VAL A 520 42.41 11.33 4.39
C VAL A 520 42.81 10.22 3.42
N LEU A 521 43.36 10.55 2.25
CA LEU A 521 43.77 9.54 1.27
C LEU A 521 44.90 8.65 1.79
N VAL A 522 45.89 9.20 2.50
CA VAL A 522 46.92 8.39 3.21
C VAL A 522 46.27 7.47 4.24
N THR A 523 45.31 7.96 5.03
CA THR A 523 44.64 7.15 6.05
C THR A 523 43.83 6.02 5.42
N LEU A 524 43.08 6.28 4.36
CA LEU A 524 42.25 5.30 3.66
C LEU A 524 43.09 4.23 2.96
N THR A 525 44.18 4.62 2.28
CA THR A 525 45.11 3.65 1.65
C THR A 525 45.69 2.67 2.66
N VAL A 526 46.17 3.17 3.81
CA VAL A 526 46.72 2.34 4.89
C VAL A 526 45.63 1.44 5.49
N LEU A 527 44.43 1.97 5.75
CA LEU A 527 43.34 1.24 6.39
C LEU A 527 42.84 0.07 5.52
N PHE A 528 42.58 0.32 4.23
CA PHE A 528 42.15 -0.72 3.30
C PHE A 528 43.28 -1.70 2.95
N GLY A 529 44.54 -1.22 2.89
CA GLY A 529 45.71 -2.08 2.73
C GLY A 529 45.90 -3.03 3.91
N ALA A 530 45.71 -2.55 5.15
CA ALA A 530 45.75 -3.38 6.35
C ALA A 530 44.60 -4.41 6.37
N ALA A 531 43.38 -4.00 6.00
CA ALA A 531 42.23 -4.91 5.88
C ALA A 531 42.44 -5.98 4.79
N GLY A 532 43.15 -5.64 3.71
CA GLY A 532 43.51 -6.55 2.61
C GLY A 532 44.47 -7.67 2.96
N ARG A 533 45.10 -7.63 4.15
CA ARG A 533 45.88 -8.78 4.66
C ARG A 533 45.02 -9.99 4.97
N ARG A 534 43.70 -9.82 5.11
CA ARG A 534 42.75 -10.92 5.29
C ARG A 534 42.31 -11.44 3.91
N PRO A 535 42.61 -12.71 3.56
CA PRO A 535 42.39 -13.24 2.20
C PRO A 535 40.91 -13.22 1.76
N ARG A 536 39.98 -13.24 2.72
CA ARG A 536 38.52 -13.19 2.46
C ARG A 536 38.02 -11.80 2.05
N HIS A 537 38.68 -10.72 2.47
CA HIS A 537 38.29 -9.33 2.16
C HIS A 537 39.18 -8.68 1.10
N ALA A 538 40.36 -9.27 0.87
CA ALA A 538 41.33 -8.87 -0.15
C ALA A 538 40.74 -8.52 -1.54
N PRO A 539 39.77 -9.26 -2.12
CA PRO A 539 39.24 -8.92 -3.45
C PRO A 539 38.52 -7.57 -3.52
N PHE A 540 38.13 -6.98 -2.39
CA PHE A 540 37.48 -5.67 -2.35
C PHE A 540 38.36 -4.58 -1.73
N THR A 541 39.10 -4.92 -0.67
CA THR A 541 39.89 -3.93 0.07
C THR A 541 41.21 -3.60 -0.62
N VAL A 542 41.85 -4.54 -1.32
CA VAL A 542 43.11 -4.25 -2.04
C VAL A 542 42.87 -3.33 -3.25
N PRO A 543 41.86 -3.57 -4.11
CA PRO A 543 41.50 -2.61 -5.17
C PRO A 543 41.14 -1.22 -4.63
N ALA A 544 40.40 -1.14 -3.51
CA ALA A 544 40.07 0.12 -2.88
C ALA A 544 41.31 0.86 -2.36
N ALA A 545 42.27 0.15 -1.76
CA ALA A 545 43.55 0.74 -1.35
C ALA A 545 44.34 1.28 -2.55
N LEU A 546 44.35 0.56 -3.68
CA LEU A 546 45.01 1.02 -4.91
C LEU A 546 44.31 2.25 -5.50
N ALA A 547 42.97 2.29 -5.49
CA ALA A 547 42.21 3.46 -5.96
C ALA A 547 42.43 4.70 -5.09
N HIS A 548 42.50 4.55 -3.77
CA HIS A 548 42.86 5.66 -2.88
C HIS A 548 44.33 6.08 -3.06
N ALA A 549 45.22 5.15 -3.44
CA ALA A 549 46.63 5.44 -3.69
C ALA A 549 46.85 6.16 -5.03
N THR A 550 46.08 5.84 -6.07
CA THR A 550 46.10 6.62 -7.31
C THR A 550 45.58 8.04 -7.07
N ALA A 551 44.46 8.18 -6.35
CA ALA A 551 43.94 9.48 -5.96
C ALA A 551 44.97 10.29 -5.16
N LEU A 552 45.70 9.64 -4.22
CA LEU A 552 46.77 10.25 -3.46
C LEU A 552 47.92 10.73 -4.37
N ALA A 553 48.36 9.91 -5.33
CA ALA A 553 49.42 10.28 -6.27
C ALA A 553 49.01 11.49 -7.14
N CYS A 554 47.76 11.53 -7.60
CA CYS A 554 47.21 12.68 -8.32
C CYS A 554 47.16 13.93 -7.44
N ALA A 555 46.68 13.81 -6.19
CA ALA A 555 46.59 14.92 -5.25
C ALA A 555 47.97 15.48 -4.89
N LEU A 556 48.96 14.61 -4.64
CA LEU A 556 50.35 15.00 -4.36
C LEU A 556 50.99 15.72 -5.55
N GLY A 557 50.73 15.23 -6.77
CA GLY A 557 51.21 15.86 -7.99
C GLY A 557 50.60 17.26 -8.19
N ALA A 558 49.29 17.39 -7.96
CA ALA A 558 48.60 18.67 -8.05
C ALA A 558 49.03 19.65 -6.93
N SER A 559 49.25 19.19 -5.69
CA SER A 559 49.76 20.03 -4.59
C SER A 559 51.17 20.54 -4.86
N ALA A 560 52.00 19.73 -5.52
CA ALA A 560 53.35 20.11 -5.91
C ALA A 560 53.40 21.04 -7.14
N GLY A 561 52.26 21.42 -7.70
CA GLY A 561 52.17 22.25 -8.91
C GLY A 561 52.72 21.57 -10.17
N LEU A 562 52.81 20.24 -10.18
CA LEU A 562 53.32 19.49 -11.32
C LEU A 562 52.32 19.57 -12.48
N ARG A 563 52.85 19.65 -13.70
CA ARG A 563 52.02 19.54 -14.91
C ARG A 563 51.38 18.14 -14.98
N PRO A 564 50.17 17.99 -15.55
CA PRO A 564 49.51 16.69 -15.74
C PRO A 564 50.40 15.55 -16.27
N PRO A 565 51.29 15.77 -17.25
CA PRO A 565 52.19 14.70 -17.68
C PRO A 565 53.14 14.25 -16.56
N HIS A 566 53.69 15.16 -15.74
CA HIS A 566 54.60 14.82 -14.64
C HIS A 566 53.90 14.08 -13.48
N THR A 567 52.60 14.34 -13.27
CA THR A 567 51.81 13.58 -12.29
C THR A 567 51.57 12.13 -12.73
N ALA A 568 51.56 11.85 -14.04
CA ALA A 568 51.46 10.49 -14.56
C ALA A 568 52.57 9.56 -14.06
N LEU A 569 53.80 10.07 -13.88
CA LEU A 569 54.92 9.30 -13.34
C LEU A 569 54.68 8.85 -11.91
N LEU A 570 54.08 9.72 -11.08
CA LEU A 570 53.71 9.38 -9.71
C LEU A 570 52.60 8.32 -9.69
N VAL A 571 51.62 8.43 -10.59
CA VAL A 571 50.53 7.46 -10.72
C VAL A 571 51.04 6.08 -11.14
N LEU A 572 52.12 5.99 -11.94
CA LEU A 572 52.72 4.74 -12.43
C LEU A 572 53.28 3.83 -11.31
N VAL A 573 53.55 4.38 -10.12
CA VAL A 573 53.95 3.59 -8.94
C VAL A 573 52.84 2.61 -8.53
N VAL A 574 51.57 2.98 -8.72
CA VAL A 574 50.41 2.18 -8.31
C VAL A 574 50.21 0.92 -9.16
N PRO A 575 50.22 0.93 -10.51
CA PRO A 575 50.17 -0.28 -11.31
C PRO A 575 51.38 -1.19 -11.08
N ALA A 576 52.58 -0.63 -10.82
CA ALA A 576 53.76 -1.42 -10.46
C ALA A 576 53.55 -2.18 -9.14
N ALA A 577 53.00 -1.50 -8.13
CA ALA A 577 52.63 -2.13 -6.86
C ALA A 577 51.52 -3.18 -7.04
N ALA A 578 50.52 -2.90 -7.88
CA ALA A 578 49.43 -3.83 -8.19
C ALA A 578 49.96 -5.11 -8.85
N ALA A 579 50.88 -5.01 -9.82
CA ALA A 579 51.52 -6.15 -10.47
C ALA A 579 52.33 -7.00 -9.48
N LEU A 580 53.06 -6.35 -8.56
CA LEU A 580 53.81 -7.04 -7.51
C LEU A 580 52.87 -7.79 -6.54
N ILE A 581 51.74 -7.19 -6.15
CA ILE A 581 50.73 -7.83 -5.30
C ILE A 581 50.03 -8.99 -6.03
N ALA A 582 49.68 -8.81 -7.31
CA ALA A 582 49.08 -9.84 -8.16
C ALA A 582 50.01 -11.05 -8.31
N SER A 583 51.31 -10.82 -8.55
CA SER A 583 52.32 -11.90 -8.66
C SER A 583 52.43 -12.76 -7.42
N ARG A 584 52.28 -12.17 -6.23
CA ARG A 584 52.32 -12.87 -4.93
C ARG A 584 51.00 -13.55 -4.57
N SER A 585 49.92 -13.27 -5.30
CA SER A 585 48.56 -13.71 -4.98
C SER A 585 47.89 -14.50 -6.11
N SER A 586 48.69 -15.07 -7.02
CA SER A 586 48.23 -15.73 -8.25
C SER A 586 47.21 -16.86 -8.05
N ALA A 587 47.18 -17.50 -6.88
CA ALA A 587 46.20 -18.53 -6.51
C ALA A 587 44.96 -18.00 -5.75
N SER A 588 44.88 -16.70 -5.50
CA SER A 588 43.81 -16.05 -4.73
C SER A 588 42.72 -15.46 -5.63
N ARG A 589 41.48 -15.42 -5.15
CA ARG A 589 40.37 -14.72 -5.82
C ARG A 589 40.57 -13.19 -5.93
N ALA A 590 41.62 -12.65 -5.30
CA ALA A 590 41.97 -11.24 -5.31
C ALA A 590 42.84 -10.81 -6.50
N SER A 591 43.42 -11.74 -7.28
CA SER A 591 44.31 -11.41 -8.40
C SER A 591 43.61 -10.57 -9.48
N VAL A 592 42.47 -11.05 -9.99
CA VAL A 592 41.71 -10.38 -11.06
C VAL A 592 41.27 -8.96 -10.66
N PRO A 593 40.64 -8.71 -9.49
CA PRO A 593 40.30 -7.35 -9.08
C PRO A 593 41.51 -6.42 -8.93
N VAL A 594 42.66 -6.94 -8.49
CA VAL A 594 43.89 -6.17 -8.32
C VAL A 594 44.50 -5.78 -9.67
N GLU A 595 44.52 -6.71 -10.63
CA GLU A 595 44.96 -6.44 -12.00
C GLU A 595 44.07 -5.40 -12.68
N VAL A 596 42.75 -5.50 -12.52
CA VAL A 596 41.80 -4.51 -13.07
C VAL A 596 42.02 -3.12 -12.45
N ALA A 597 42.23 -3.04 -11.14
CA ALA A 597 42.54 -1.76 -10.48
C ALA A 597 43.88 -1.17 -10.94
N GLY A 598 44.90 -2.02 -11.10
CA GLY A 598 46.19 -1.62 -11.67
C GLY A 598 46.07 -1.15 -13.12
N ALA A 599 45.30 -1.85 -13.96
CA ALA A 599 45.06 -1.45 -15.34
C ALA A 599 44.30 -0.11 -15.43
N ALA A 600 43.30 0.10 -14.58
CA ALA A 600 42.60 1.38 -14.50
C ALA A 600 43.53 2.54 -14.08
N ALA A 601 44.44 2.30 -13.13
CA ALA A 601 45.46 3.25 -12.73
C ALA A 601 46.42 3.59 -13.90
N MET A 602 46.82 2.57 -14.66
CA MET A 602 47.67 2.73 -15.84
C MET A 602 46.97 3.53 -16.94
N LEU A 603 45.67 3.28 -17.20
CA LEU A 603 44.88 4.07 -18.15
C LEU A 603 44.77 5.53 -17.74
N LEU A 604 44.63 5.82 -16.44
CA LEU A 604 44.63 7.18 -15.91
C LEU A 604 46.00 7.85 -16.12
N ALA A 605 47.10 7.15 -15.82
CA ALA A 605 48.45 7.66 -16.08
C ALA A 605 48.65 7.98 -17.57
N LEU A 606 48.20 7.09 -18.46
CA LEU A 606 48.25 7.31 -19.90
C LEU A 606 47.46 8.56 -20.30
N ALA A 607 46.23 8.71 -19.81
CA ALA A 607 45.38 9.88 -20.09
C ALA A 607 46.01 11.20 -19.63
N LEU A 608 46.71 11.20 -18.50
CA LEU A 608 47.44 12.35 -17.98
C LEU A 608 48.69 12.70 -18.82
N ALA A 609 49.28 11.72 -19.49
CA ALA A 609 50.46 11.88 -20.36
C ALA A 609 50.12 12.25 -21.81
N VAL A 610 48.89 12.01 -22.29
CA VAL A 610 48.41 12.39 -23.65
C VAL A 610 48.82 13.80 -24.12
N PRO A 611 48.71 14.87 -23.30
CA PRO A 611 49.07 16.21 -23.77
C PRO A 611 50.58 16.42 -24.04
N ASP A 612 51.45 15.45 -23.73
CA ASP A 612 52.89 15.53 -23.93
C ASP A 612 53.43 14.27 -24.64
N PRO A 613 53.48 14.27 -25.99
CA PRO A 613 53.88 13.09 -26.79
C PRO A 613 55.27 12.50 -26.50
N PRO A 614 56.32 13.24 -26.10
CA PRO A 614 57.59 12.62 -25.69
C PRO A 614 57.52 11.85 -24.37
N MET A 615 56.42 11.99 -23.62
CA MET A 615 56.25 11.39 -22.31
C MET A 615 55.37 10.12 -22.32
N LEU A 616 54.63 9.91 -23.42
CA LEU A 616 53.96 8.65 -23.76
C LEU A 616 54.97 7.60 -24.21
#